data_AF-A0A3D1J393-F1
#
_entry.id   AF-A0A3D1J393-F1
#
_cell.length_a   1.000
_cell.length_b   1.000
_cell.length_c   1.000
_cell.angle_alpha   90.00
_cell.angle_beta   90.00
_cell.angle_gamma   90.00
#
_symmetry.space_group_name_H-M   'P 1'
#
loop_
_entity.id
_entity.type
_entity.pdbx_description
1 polymer ?
#
loop_
_entity_poly.entity_id
_entity_poly.type
_entity_poly.pdbx_seq_one_letter_code
_entity_poly.pdbx_strand_id
1 'polypeptide(L)'
;MPEPTTIQLRPSARTVFFVSDGTGITAETFGHSVLTQFELRFRQVRVPFIDTLDKAYDAVRKINESFEADGRRPIVFSTLVKAELSSVIRQSKGMHMDLIQTFVEPLEQELGVKSTHTIGRSHNIADSDEYKNRIEAINFSLAHDDGQSNKSLSTADVILVGVSRSGKTPTSLYLAMQYGV
;
A
#
# COMPACT_ATOMS: atom_id res chain seq x y z
N MET A 1 36.86 -4.73 -16.33
CA MET A 1 35.46 -4.95 -15.94
C MET A 1 34.61 -4.07 -16.83
N PRO A 2 33.55 -4.57 -17.49
CA PRO A 2 32.66 -3.70 -18.25
C PRO A 2 31.88 -2.81 -17.26
N GLU A 3 31.70 -1.54 -17.60
CA GLU A 3 30.87 -0.62 -16.81
C GLU A 3 29.42 -1.11 -16.75
N PRO A 4 28.70 -0.89 -15.64
CA PRO A 4 27.27 -1.20 -15.57
C PRO A 4 26.55 -0.35 -16.61
N THR A 5 25.99 -1.01 -17.63
CA THR A 5 25.20 -0.35 -18.66
C THR A 5 23.93 0.17 -18.01
N THR A 6 23.83 1.48 -17.80
CA THR A 6 22.61 2.11 -17.30
C THR A 6 21.50 1.88 -18.32
N ILE A 7 20.57 0.96 -18.03
CA ILE A 7 19.40 0.69 -18.88
C ILE A 7 18.51 1.94 -18.83
N GLN A 8 18.55 2.75 -19.90
CA GLN A 8 17.63 3.87 -20.05
C GLN A 8 16.25 3.32 -20.44
N LEU A 9 15.34 3.27 -19.46
CA LEU A 9 13.96 2.85 -19.65
C LEU A 9 13.24 3.77 -20.64
N ARG A 10 12.55 3.17 -21.61
CA ARG A 10 11.77 3.94 -22.60
C ARG A 10 10.46 4.42 -21.97
N PRO A 11 10.03 5.68 -22.20
CA PRO A 11 8.73 6.14 -21.74
C PRO A 11 7.59 5.32 -22.35
N SER A 12 6.68 4.85 -21.51
CA SER A 12 5.42 4.25 -21.92
C SER A 12 4.42 5.36 -22.23
N ALA A 13 3.74 5.27 -23.37
CA ALA A 13 2.59 6.09 -23.69
C ALA A 13 1.31 5.60 -22.98
N ARG A 14 1.42 4.98 -21.79
CA ARG A 14 0.27 4.55 -20.99
C ARG A 14 0.42 5.07 -19.57
N THR A 15 -0.60 5.75 -19.10
CA THR A 15 -0.76 6.03 -17.67
C THR A 15 -1.25 4.79 -16.92
N VAL A 16 -0.74 4.61 -15.71
CA VAL A 16 -1.14 3.58 -14.75
C VAL A 16 -1.85 4.26 -13.60
N PHE A 17 -3.05 3.77 -13.27
CA PHE A 17 -3.86 4.23 -12.15
C PHE A 17 -3.87 3.20 -11.02
N PHE A 18 -3.70 3.68 -9.79
CA PHE A 18 -3.83 2.88 -8.56
C PHE A 18 -5.06 3.34 -7.79
N VAL A 19 -6.14 2.56 -7.85
CA VAL A 19 -7.46 2.92 -7.31
C VAL A 19 -7.76 2.10 -6.05
N SER A 20 -8.19 2.76 -4.97
CA SER A 20 -8.46 2.10 -3.69
C SER A 20 -9.54 2.83 -2.90
N ASP A 21 -10.30 2.09 -2.10
CA ASP A 21 -11.22 2.62 -1.09
C ASP A 21 -10.46 3.09 0.18
N GLY A 22 -9.26 2.56 0.41
CA GLY A 22 -8.32 3.03 1.42
C GLY A 22 -7.22 3.94 0.86
N THR A 23 -6.02 3.81 1.41
CA THR A 23 -4.89 4.65 1.02
C THR A 23 -4.39 4.36 -0.39
N GLY A 24 -4.54 3.16 -0.92
CA GLY A 24 -3.99 2.76 -2.23
C GLY A 24 -2.53 2.30 -2.22
N ILE A 25 -1.88 2.22 -1.05
CA ILE A 25 -0.51 1.70 -0.92
C ILE A 25 -0.40 0.26 -1.44
N THR A 26 -1.39 -0.59 -1.17
CA THR A 26 -1.39 -1.99 -1.61
C THR A 26 -1.41 -2.11 -3.13
N ALA A 27 -2.30 -1.37 -3.81
CA ALA A 27 -2.39 -1.35 -5.27
C ALA A 27 -1.09 -0.82 -5.90
N GLU A 28 -0.54 0.25 -5.33
CA GLU A 28 0.71 0.87 -5.77
C GLU A 28 1.91 -0.06 -5.60
N THR A 29 2.09 -0.66 -4.43
CA THR A 29 3.20 -1.57 -4.13
C THR A 29 3.17 -2.80 -5.03
N PHE A 30 1.99 -3.42 -5.16
CA PHE A 30 1.83 -4.59 -6.03
C PHE A 30 2.07 -4.23 -7.50
N GLY A 31 1.40 -3.19 -8.00
CA GLY A 31 1.53 -2.81 -9.40
C GLY A 31 2.93 -2.31 -9.74
N HIS A 32 3.62 -1.59 -8.84
CA HIS A 32 5.04 -1.25 -9.02
C HIS A 32 5.89 -2.52 -9.18
N SER A 33 5.72 -3.49 -8.29
CA SER A 33 6.44 -4.76 -8.32
C SER A 33 6.24 -5.50 -9.65
N VAL A 34 5.00 -5.60 -10.15
CA VAL A 34 4.70 -6.23 -11.43
C VAL A 34 5.24 -5.43 -12.61
N LEU A 35 5.13 -4.10 -12.58
CA LEU A 35 5.61 -3.24 -13.67
C LEU A 35 7.12 -3.24 -13.82
N THR A 36 7.89 -3.55 -12.76
CA THR A 36 9.36 -3.70 -12.84
C THR A 36 9.80 -4.82 -13.80
N GLN A 37 8.92 -5.76 -14.12
CA GLN A 37 9.18 -6.83 -15.07
C GLN A 37 9.22 -6.35 -16.53
N PHE A 38 8.89 -5.07 -16.77
CA PHE A 38 8.90 -4.44 -18.07
C PHE A 38 9.92 -3.30 -18.09
N GLU A 39 10.75 -3.22 -19.13
CA GLU A 39 11.73 -2.15 -19.33
C GLU A 39 11.08 -0.84 -19.83
N LEU A 40 10.01 -0.40 -19.16
CA LEU A 40 9.22 0.77 -19.52
C LEU A 40 9.01 1.70 -18.32
N ARG A 41 9.08 3.01 -18.56
CA ARG A 41 8.72 4.02 -17.57
C ARG A 41 7.27 4.45 -17.75
N PHE A 42 6.42 4.20 -16.75
CA PHE A 42 5.02 4.59 -16.78
C PHE A 42 4.77 5.91 -16.05
N ARG A 43 3.84 6.71 -16.55
CA ARG A 43 3.21 7.76 -15.73
C ARG A 43 2.27 7.07 -14.75
N GLN A 44 2.40 7.36 -13.46
CA GLN A 44 1.63 6.70 -12.41
C GLN A 44 0.75 7.73 -11.70
N VAL A 45 -0.51 7.38 -11.44
CA VAL A 45 -1.50 8.23 -10.78
C VAL A 45 -2.19 7.43 -9.68
N ARG A 46 -2.06 7.89 -8.44
CA ARG A 46 -2.75 7.29 -7.30
C ARG A 46 -4.09 7.98 -7.06
N VAL A 47 -5.13 7.18 -6.86
CA VAL A 47 -6.52 7.62 -6.66
C VAL A 47 -7.06 6.95 -5.40
N PRO A 48 -6.75 7.50 -4.21
CA PRO A 48 -7.12 6.91 -2.93
C PRO A 48 -8.55 7.30 -2.50
N PHE A 49 -9.05 6.63 -1.46
CA PHE A 49 -10.30 6.96 -0.75
C PHE A 49 -11.55 7.02 -1.63
N ILE A 50 -11.65 6.11 -2.61
CA ILE A 50 -12.85 5.90 -3.42
C ILE A 50 -13.85 5.07 -2.61
N ASP A 51 -14.59 5.73 -1.73
CA ASP A 51 -15.55 5.15 -0.78
C ASP A 51 -17.02 5.48 -1.12
N THR A 52 -17.26 6.37 -2.09
CA THR A 52 -18.57 6.78 -2.62
C THR A 52 -18.66 6.64 -4.14
N LEU A 53 -19.89 6.56 -4.65
CA LEU A 53 -20.16 6.50 -6.09
C LEU A 53 -19.67 7.75 -6.83
N ASP A 54 -19.87 8.94 -6.27
CA ASP A 54 -19.43 10.21 -6.89
C ASP A 54 -17.91 10.21 -7.12
N LYS A 55 -17.14 9.79 -6.10
CA LYS A 55 -15.68 9.66 -6.23
C LYS A 55 -15.29 8.60 -7.27
N ALA A 56 -16.05 7.50 -7.37
CA ALA A 56 -15.81 6.49 -8.39
C ALA A 56 -16.07 7.05 -9.81
N TYR A 57 -17.14 7.82 -10.02
CA TYR A 57 -17.40 8.48 -11.29
C TYR A 57 -16.33 9.52 -11.65
N ASP A 58 -15.84 10.28 -10.67
CA ASP A 58 -14.71 11.20 -10.86
C ASP A 58 -13.43 10.45 -11.27
N ALA A 59 -13.16 9.28 -10.67
CA ALA A 59 -12.03 8.44 -11.05
C ALA A 59 -12.18 7.90 -12.48
N VAL A 60 -13.38 7.46 -12.88
CA VAL A 60 -13.69 7.05 -14.26
C VAL A 60 -13.39 8.19 -15.23
N ARG A 61 -13.81 9.43 -14.91
CA ARG A 61 -13.56 10.61 -15.73
C ARG A 61 -12.06 10.82 -15.95
N LYS A 62 -11.26 10.80 -14.88
CA LYS A 62 -9.79 10.94 -14.94
C LYS A 62 -9.12 9.85 -15.77
N ILE A 63 -9.58 8.60 -15.64
CA ILE A 63 -9.06 7.47 -16.45
C ILE A 63 -9.37 7.70 -17.92
N ASN A 64 -10.60 8.11 -18.24
CA ASN A 64 -11.02 8.37 -19.61
C ASN A 64 -10.29 9.56 -20.23
N GLU A 65 -10.09 10.65 -19.49
CA GLU A 65 -9.28 11.79 -19.93
C GLU A 65 -7.84 11.37 -20.27
N SER A 66 -7.24 10.49 -19.47
CA SER A 66 -5.92 9.95 -19.77
C SER A 66 -5.90 9.07 -21.00
N PHE A 67 -6.97 8.33 -21.28
CA PHE A 67 -7.08 7.56 -22.52
C PHE A 67 -7.07 8.48 -23.76
N GLU A 68 -7.86 9.57 -23.71
CA GLU A 68 -7.90 10.55 -24.81
C GLU A 68 -6.55 11.27 -24.97
N ALA A 69 -5.90 11.64 -23.87
CA ALA A 69 -4.62 12.36 -23.89
C ALA A 69 -3.44 11.48 -24.34
N ASP A 70 -3.35 10.25 -23.85
CA ASP A 70 -2.23 9.34 -24.16
C ASP A 70 -2.43 8.60 -25.49
N GLY A 71 -3.66 8.57 -26.03
CA GLY A 71 -4.02 7.81 -27.23
C GLY A 71 -3.90 6.29 -27.06
N ARG A 72 -3.71 5.80 -25.84
CA ARG A 72 -3.61 4.38 -25.50
C ARG A 72 -4.36 4.07 -24.22
N ARG A 73 -4.90 2.85 -24.15
CA ARG A 73 -5.61 2.30 -22.98
C ARG A 73 -4.74 2.39 -21.71
N PRO A 74 -5.15 3.18 -20.70
CA PRO A 74 -4.51 3.19 -19.38
C PRO A 74 -4.61 1.84 -18.70
N ILE A 75 -3.73 1.57 -17.74
CA ILE A 75 -3.77 0.39 -16.88
C ILE A 75 -4.35 0.81 -15.54
N VAL A 76 -5.26 0.04 -14.96
CA VAL A 76 -5.94 0.36 -13.70
C VAL A 76 -5.76 -0.81 -12.74
N PHE A 77 -4.90 -0.65 -11.75
CA PHE A 77 -4.83 -1.55 -10.61
C PHE A 77 -5.83 -1.09 -9.55
N SER A 78 -6.75 -1.96 -9.13
CA SER A 78 -7.76 -1.63 -8.13
C SER A 78 -7.77 -2.59 -6.94
N THR A 79 -8.08 -2.04 -5.77
CA THR A 79 -8.27 -2.78 -4.51
C THR A 79 -9.65 -2.55 -3.88
N LEU A 80 -10.64 -2.15 -4.69
CA LEU A 80 -11.98 -1.84 -4.21
C LEU A 80 -12.69 -3.10 -3.72
N VAL A 81 -13.13 -3.08 -2.47
CA VAL A 81 -13.85 -4.21 -1.87
C VAL A 81 -15.35 -4.15 -2.21
N LYS A 82 -15.93 -2.94 -2.24
CA LYS A 82 -17.33 -2.72 -2.62
C LYS A 82 -17.57 -3.02 -4.10
N ALA A 83 -18.41 -4.02 -4.38
CA ALA A 83 -18.75 -4.44 -5.74
C ALA A 83 -19.37 -3.31 -6.58
N GLU A 84 -20.19 -2.44 -5.97
CA GLU A 84 -20.79 -1.28 -6.66
C GLU A 84 -19.74 -0.30 -7.19
N LEU A 85 -18.69 -0.02 -6.39
CA LEU A 85 -17.62 0.89 -6.76
C LEU A 85 -16.72 0.26 -7.82
N SER A 86 -16.35 -1.02 -7.66
CA SER A 86 -15.58 -1.76 -8.67
C SER A 86 -16.33 -1.79 -10.02
N SER A 87 -17.66 -1.99 -9.98
CA SER A 87 -18.51 -1.99 -11.18
C SER A 87 -18.49 -0.64 -11.90
N VAL A 88 -18.55 0.48 -11.18
CA VAL A 88 -18.43 1.82 -11.78
C VAL A 88 -17.05 2.01 -12.41
N ILE A 89 -15.96 1.68 -11.70
CA ILE A 89 -14.60 1.82 -12.23
C ILE A 89 -14.39 1.00 -13.51
N ARG A 90 -14.96 -0.21 -13.58
CA ARG A 90 -14.90 -1.10 -14.76
C ARG A 90 -15.54 -0.52 -16.03
N GLN A 91 -16.36 0.53 -15.91
CA GLN A 91 -16.94 1.23 -17.05
C GLN A 91 -15.96 2.22 -17.70
N SER A 92 -14.79 2.48 -17.08
CA SER A 92 -13.76 3.33 -17.67
C SER A 92 -13.07 2.67 -18.87
N LYS A 93 -12.42 3.49 -19.70
CA LYS A 93 -11.61 3.08 -20.85
C LYS A 93 -10.23 2.55 -20.42
N GLY A 94 -10.13 1.86 -19.28
CA GLY A 94 -8.90 1.29 -18.72
C GLY A 94 -8.81 -0.23 -18.89
N MET A 95 -7.61 -0.79 -18.86
CA MET A 95 -7.40 -2.23 -18.67
C MET A 95 -7.37 -2.48 -17.16
N HIS A 96 -8.31 -3.29 -16.66
CA HIS A 96 -8.54 -3.45 -15.23
C HIS A 96 -7.81 -4.67 -14.66
N MET A 97 -7.04 -4.44 -13.60
CA MET A 97 -6.43 -5.46 -12.76
C MET A 97 -7.02 -5.32 -11.36
N ASP A 98 -8.11 -6.04 -11.10
CA ASP A 98 -8.79 -6.05 -9.80
C ASP A 98 -8.10 -7.04 -8.86
N LEU A 99 -7.24 -6.51 -8.00
CA LEU A 99 -6.38 -7.33 -7.14
C LEU A 99 -7.19 -8.07 -6.07
N ILE A 100 -8.31 -7.52 -5.61
CA ILE A 100 -9.13 -8.21 -4.61
C ILE A 100 -9.86 -9.36 -5.28
N GLN A 101 -10.64 -9.09 -6.32
CA GLN A 101 -11.44 -10.15 -6.95
C GLN A 101 -10.59 -11.27 -7.56
N THR A 102 -9.45 -10.92 -8.18
CA THR A 102 -8.55 -11.90 -8.82
C THR A 102 -8.01 -12.94 -7.83
N PHE A 103 -7.71 -12.54 -6.59
CA PHE A 103 -7.12 -13.44 -5.59
C PHE A 103 -8.13 -13.97 -4.57
N VAL A 104 -9.27 -13.30 -4.37
CA VAL A 104 -10.32 -13.77 -3.45
C VAL A 104 -11.01 -15.01 -4.00
N GLU A 105 -11.38 -15.05 -5.29
CA GLU A 105 -12.14 -16.18 -5.84
C GLU A 105 -11.43 -17.53 -5.70
N PRO A 106 -10.13 -17.68 -6.03
CA PRO A 106 -9.39 -18.91 -5.78
C PRO A 106 -9.31 -19.29 -4.29
N LEU A 107 -9.18 -18.29 -3.40
CA LEU A 107 -9.15 -18.53 -1.96
C LEU A 107 -10.51 -18.97 -1.42
N GLU A 108 -11.62 -18.44 -1.93
CA GLU A 108 -12.96 -18.92 -1.55
C GLU A 108 -13.16 -20.39 -1.93
N GLN A 109 -12.65 -20.80 -3.09
CA GLN A 109 -12.71 -22.19 -3.56
C GLN A 109 -11.88 -23.11 -2.67
N GLU A 110 -10.65 -22.71 -2.36
CA GLU A 110 -9.73 -23.49 -1.53
C GLU A 110 -10.20 -23.59 -0.07
N LEU A 111 -10.68 -22.48 0.49
CA LEU A 111 -11.11 -22.40 1.90
C LEU A 111 -12.54 -22.91 2.12
N GLY A 112 -13.32 -23.11 1.05
CA GLY A 112 -14.72 -23.54 1.13
C GLY A 112 -15.65 -22.51 1.80
N VAL A 113 -15.22 -21.26 1.94
CA VAL A 113 -15.97 -20.18 2.58
C VAL A 113 -16.01 -18.94 1.69
N LYS A 114 -17.16 -18.25 1.69
CA LYS A 114 -17.30 -16.98 0.96
C LYS A 114 -16.63 -15.84 1.73
N SER A 115 -15.97 -14.96 0.98
CA SER A 115 -15.46 -13.70 1.49
C SER A 115 -16.63 -12.85 1.98
N THR A 116 -16.44 -12.17 3.11
CA THR A 116 -17.47 -11.29 3.65
C THR A 116 -17.62 -9.99 2.85
N HIS A 117 -16.74 -9.73 1.86
CA HIS A 117 -16.77 -8.55 0.98
C HIS A 117 -16.97 -7.22 1.72
N THR A 118 -16.57 -7.16 3.00
CA THR A 118 -16.86 -6.02 3.88
C THR A 118 -15.66 -5.09 3.93
N ILE A 119 -15.90 -3.81 3.66
CA ILE A 119 -14.96 -2.74 4.01
C ILE A 119 -14.77 -2.73 5.53
N GLY A 120 -13.53 -2.65 6.01
CA GLY A 120 -13.29 -2.16 7.36
C GLY A 120 -12.84 -3.16 8.44
N ARG A 121 -12.35 -4.38 8.12
CA ARG A 121 -11.51 -5.07 9.13
C ARG A 121 -10.20 -4.35 9.41
N SER A 122 -9.81 -3.38 8.58
CA SER A 122 -8.77 -2.41 8.89
C SER A 122 -9.15 -1.48 10.06
N HIS A 123 -10.44 -1.23 10.31
CA HIS A 123 -10.87 -0.48 11.50
C HIS A 123 -10.85 -1.33 12.77
N ASN A 124 -11.01 -2.66 12.67
CA ASN A 124 -10.80 -3.57 13.81
C ASN A 124 -9.32 -3.73 14.19
N ILE A 125 -8.39 -3.23 13.38
CA ILE A 125 -6.96 -3.18 13.75
C ILE A 125 -6.79 -2.24 14.94
N ALA A 126 -7.50 -1.10 14.99
CA ALA A 126 -7.36 -0.15 16.10
C ALA A 126 -7.72 -0.76 17.48
N ASP A 127 -8.63 -1.73 17.52
CA ASP A 127 -9.02 -2.44 18.74
C ASP A 127 -8.22 -3.74 18.98
N SER A 128 -7.42 -4.18 18.00
CA SER A 128 -6.60 -5.38 18.12
C SER A 128 -5.51 -5.19 19.16
N ASP A 129 -5.24 -6.25 19.94
CA ASP A 129 -4.16 -6.24 20.93
C ASP A 129 -2.80 -5.96 20.25
N GLU A 130 -2.62 -6.40 19.00
CA GLU A 130 -1.42 -6.14 18.21
C GLU A 130 -1.20 -4.63 17.95
N TYR A 131 -2.26 -3.89 17.62
CA TYR A 131 -2.16 -2.44 17.46
C TYR A 131 -1.92 -1.72 18.78
N LYS A 132 -2.59 -2.14 19.86
CA LYS A 132 -2.38 -1.58 21.20
C LYS A 132 -0.93 -1.80 21.64
N ASN A 133 -0.41 -3.01 21.50
CA ASN A 133 0.98 -3.34 21.79
C ASN A 133 1.94 -2.48 20.96
N ARG A 134 1.64 -2.27 19.67
CA ARG A 134 2.45 -1.40 18.80
C ARG A 134 2.46 0.05 19.29
N ILE A 135 1.32 0.60 19.71
CA ILE A 135 1.24 1.95 20.28
C ILE A 135 2.02 2.04 21.59
N GLU A 136 1.92 1.02 22.45
CA GLU A 136 2.70 0.94 23.68
C GLU A 136 4.20 0.89 23.41
N ALA A 137 4.65 0.08 22.44
CA ALA A 137 6.05 0.01 22.01
C ALA A 137 6.57 1.34 21.46
N ILE A 138 5.75 2.06 20.68
CA ILE A 138 6.11 3.40 20.17
C ILE A 138 6.28 4.38 21.33
N ASN A 139 5.33 4.40 22.27
CA ASN A 139 5.40 5.27 23.45
C ASN A 139 6.60 4.92 24.33
N PHE A 140 6.87 3.63 24.51
CA PHE A 140 8.03 3.14 25.26
C PHE A 140 9.34 3.58 24.60
N SER A 141 9.47 3.42 23.28
CA SER A 141 10.64 3.86 22.52
C SER A 141 10.85 5.37 22.65
N LEU A 142 9.83 6.19 22.39
CA LEU A 142 9.93 7.66 22.50
C LEU A 142 10.29 8.13 23.92
N ALA A 143 9.82 7.43 24.96
CA ALA A 143 10.12 7.77 26.35
C ALA A 143 11.55 7.43 26.79
N HIS A 144 12.23 6.49 26.11
CA HIS A 144 13.53 5.96 26.55
C HIS A 144 14.68 6.21 25.57
N ASP A 145 14.41 6.74 24.37
CA ASP A 145 15.40 6.86 23.31
C ASP A 145 16.61 7.76 23.62
N ASP A 146 16.40 8.78 24.45
CA ASP A 146 17.47 9.72 24.86
C ASP A 146 18.31 9.20 26.05
N GLY A 147 18.13 7.94 26.48
CA GLY A 147 18.89 7.33 27.56
C GLY A 147 18.76 8.04 28.91
N GLN A 148 17.75 8.92 29.06
CA GLN A 148 17.58 9.77 30.25
C GLN A 148 17.08 8.99 31.48
N SER A 149 16.63 7.76 31.31
CA SER A 149 16.13 6.94 32.40
C SER A 149 16.55 5.48 32.24
N ASN A 150 17.22 4.95 33.28
CA ASN A 150 17.47 3.51 33.42
C ASN A 150 16.26 2.75 33.96
N LYS A 151 15.16 3.46 34.31
CA LYS A 151 13.93 2.82 34.74
C LYS A 151 13.34 2.06 33.56
N SER A 152 12.82 0.87 33.81
CA SER A 152 12.13 0.03 32.83
C SER A 152 13.00 -0.57 31.71
N LEU A 153 14.34 -0.44 31.75
CA LEU A 153 15.23 -1.20 30.85
C LEU A 153 15.00 -2.72 30.94
N SER A 154 14.64 -3.21 32.12
CA SER A 154 14.34 -4.64 32.37
C SER A 154 13.06 -5.12 31.68
N THR A 155 12.21 -4.22 31.21
CA THR A 155 10.96 -4.54 30.51
C THR A 155 11.06 -4.28 29.01
N ALA A 156 12.24 -3.93 28.49
CA ALA A 156 12.44 -3.73 27.06
C ALA A 156 12.61 -5.08 26.35
N ASP A 157 11.91 -5.25 25.22
CA ASP A 157 12.07 -6.42 24.35
C ASP A 157 13.42 -6.39 23.60
N VAL A 158 13.87 -5.19 23.23
CA VAL A 158 15.14 -4.97 22.53
C VAL A 158 15.90 -3.80 23.15
N ILE A 159 17.21 -3.98 23.35
CA ILE A 159 18.12 -2.92 23.81
C ILE A 159 19.18 -2.66 22.74
N LEU A 160 19.19 -1.44 22.19
CA LEU A 160 20.17 -1.02 21.20
C LEU A 160 21.39 -0.37 21.89
N VAL A 161 22.55 -1.02 21.78
CA VAL A 161 23.82 -0.51 22.32
C VAL A 161 24.71 -0.02 21.18
N GLY A 162 25.22 1.21 21.28
CA GLY A 162 26.10 1.77 20.26
C GLY A 162 26.55 3.19 20.56
N VAL A 163 27.62 3.64 19.91
CA VAL A 163 28.20 4.99 20.07
C VAL A 163 27.20 6.10 19.70
N SER A 164 27.45 7.33 20.17
CA SER A 164 26.60 8.47 19.79
C SER A 164 26.51 8.63 18.27
N ARG A 165 25.31 8.94 17.76
CA ARG A 165 25.00 9.07 16.33
C ARG A 165 25.11 7.78 15.49
N SER A 166 25.01 6.60 16.11
CA SER A 166 24.96 5.31 15.41
C SER A 166 23.57 4.91 14.88
N GLY A 167 22.59 5.83 14.87
CA GLY A 167 21.23 5.55 14.39
C GLY A 167 20.34 4.77 15.38
N LYS A 168 20.63 4.75 16.68
CA LYS A 168 19.79 4.09 17.69
C LYS A 168 18.35 4.62 17.66
N THR A 169 18.18 5.93 17.70
CA THR A 169 16.90 6.66 17.62
C THR A 169 15.98 6.28 16.48
N PRO A 170 16.40 6.38 15.20
CA PRO A 170 15.54 5.95 14.11
C PRO A 170 15.31 4.44 14.12
N THR A 171 16.24 3.64 14.64
CA THR A 171 16.11 2.17 14.67
C THR A 171 15.13 1.70 15.74
N SER A 172 15.19 2.25 16.96
CA SER A 172 14.27 1.93 18.06
C SER A 172 12.84 2.27 17.65
N LEU A 173 12.63 3.48 17.14
CA LEU A 173 11.31 3.90 16.65
C LEU A 173 10.83 3.05 15.47
N TYR A 174 11.71 2.67 14.55
CA TYR A 174 11.35 1.77 13.44
C TYR A 174 10.92 0.39 13.95
N LEU A 175 11.63 -0.18 14.92
CA LEU A 175 11.30 -1.48 15.50
C LEU A 175 9.93 -1.44 16.18
N ALA A 176 9.67 -0.41 16.97
CA ALA A 176 8.36 -0.18 17.58
C ALA A 176 7.26 0.00 16.53
N MET A 177 7.51 0.80 15.50
CA MET A 177 6.52 1.07 14.46
C MET A 177 6.24 -0.12 13.55
N GLN A 178 7.20 -1.02 13.33
CA GLN A 178 7.07 -2.10 12.35
C GLN A 178 6.80 -3.45 13.00
N TYR A 179 7.37 -3.71 14.17
CA TYR A 179 7.29 -4.99 14.87
C TYR A 179 6.59 -4.90 16.23
N GLY A 180 6.34 -3.69 16.75
CA GLY A 180 5.68 -3.51 18.05
C GLY A 180 6.53 -3.96 19.23
N VAL A 181 7.86 -3.84 19.11
CA VAL A 181 8.87 -4.17 20.14
C VAL A 181 9.75 -2.96 20.48
#